data_AF-A0A357FVT1-F1
#
_entry.id   AF-A0A357FVT1-F1
#
_cell.length_a   1.000
_cell.length_b   1.000
_cell.length_c   1.000
_cell.angle_alpha   90.00
_cell.angle_beta   90.00
_cell.angle_gamma   90.00
#
_symmetry.space_group_name_H-M   'P 1'
#
loop_
_entity.id
_entity.type
_entity.pdbx_description
1 polymer ?
#
loop_
_entity_poly.entity_id
_entity_poly.type
_entity_poly.pdbx_seq_one_letter_code
_entity_poly.pdbx_strand_id
1 'polypeptide(L)' 'VGTDNKIKVADQELQRAVIMEAQKYPGQEKQVFDYFSKNPHTLEGLRAPIFEDKVVDFILEMAEVTEVTVTPEELMAE' A
#
# COMPACT_ATOMS: atom_id res chain seq x y z
N VAL A 1 -3.21 16.81 -0.86
CA VAL A 1 -3.92 16.05 0.21
C VAL A 1 -2.96 15.31 1.13
N GLY A 2 -2.26 14.25 0.69
CA GLY A 2 -1.38 13.48 1.59
C GLY A 2 -0.22 14.29 2.19
N THR A 3 0.47 15.09 1.38
CA THR A 3 1.55 15.98 1.84
C THR A 3 1.03 17.07 2.76
N ASP A 4 -0.09 17.70 2.41
CA ASP A 4 -0.70 18.80 3.16
C ASP A 4 -1.17 18.35 4.54
N ASN A 5 -1.68 17.12 4.64
CA ASN A 5 -2.10 16.49 5.89
C ASN A 5 -0.96 15.74 6.61
N LYS A 6 0.28 15.91 6.14
CA LYS A 6 1.49 15.33 6.76
C LYS A 6 1.42 13.81 6.95
N ILE A 7 0.72 13.10 6.05
CA ILE A 7 0.69 11.64 6.04
C ILE A 7 2.12 11.16 5.79
N LYS A 8 2.57 10.20 6.59
CA LYS A 8 3.90 9.60 6.48
C LYS A 8 3.79 8.09 6.51
N VAL A 9 4.59 7.46 5.67
CA VAL A 9 4.89 6.04 5.77
C VAL A 9 5.94 5.84 6.86
N ALA A 10 5.61 5.03 7.85
CA ALA A 10 6.50 4.65 8.94
C ALA A 10 7.47 3.55 8.51
N ASP A 11 8.64 3.49 9.15
CA ASP A 11 9.67 2.52 8.81
C ASP A 11 9.22 1.07 9.03
N GLN A 12 8.36 0.82 10.03
CA GLN A 12 7.76 -0.51 10.24
C GLN A 12 6.85 -0.94 9.08
N GLU A 13 6.15 0.00 8.44
CA GLU A 13 5.28 -0.31 7.28
C GLU A 13 6.13 -0.71 6.08
N LEU A 14 7.25 -0.01 5.87
CA LEU A 14 8.23 -0.37 4.85
C LEU A 14 8.87 -1.73 5.13
N GLN A 15 9.26 -2.00 6.38
CA GLN A 15 9.83 -3.30 6.75
C GLN A 15 8.84 -4.43 6.53
N ARG A 16 7.55 -4.22 6.85
CA ARG A 16 6.49 -5.20 6.58
C ARG A 16 6.29 -5.40 5.08
N ALA A 17 6.33 -4.34 4.27
CA ALA A 17 6.25 -4.46 2.82
C ALA A 17 7.42 -5.25 2.22
N VAL A 18 8.64 -5.07 2.72
CA VAL A 18 9.81 -5.88 2.32
C VAL A 18 9.61 -7.36 2.67
N ILE A 19 9.10 -7.66 3.86
CA ILE A 19 8.77 -9.05 4.26
C ILE A 19 7.74 -9.65 3.29
N MET A 20 6.65 -8.94 3.00
CA MET A 20 5.60 -9.41 2.10
C MET A 20 6.12 -9.60 0.67
N GLU A 21 7.01 -8.72 0.20
CA GLU A 21 7.62 -8.86 -1.11
C GLU A 21 8.54 -10.08 -1.16
N ALA A 22 9.35 -10.32 -0.12
CA ALA A 22 10.22 -11.49 -0.02
C ALA A 22 9.43 -12.81 -0.03
N GLN A 23 8.24 -12.84 0.60
CA GLN A 23 7.36 -14.01 0.59
C GLN A 23 6.86 -14.40 -0.80
N LYS A 24 6.88 -13.49 -1.78
CA LYS A 24 6.53 -13.78 -3.18
C LYS A 24 7.62 -14.55 -3.92
N TYR A 25 8.84 -14.63 -3.38
CA TYR A 25 9.99 -15.28 -4.02
C TYR A 25 10.64 -16.35 -3.12
N PRO A 26 10.01 -17.54 -2.99
CA PRO A 26 10.54 -18.63 -2.18
C PRO A 26 11.95 -19.08 -2.63
N GLY A 27 12.87 -19.25 -1.69
CA GLY A 27 14.26 -19.63 -1.94
C GLY A 27 15.18 -18.47 -2.35
N GLN A 28 14.64 -17.25 -2.51
CA GLN A 28 15.40 -16.03 -2.81
C GLN A 28 15.13 -14.91 -1.80
N GLU A 29 14.50 -15.22 -0.67
CA GLU A 29 14.05 -14.24 0.33
C GLU A 29 15.20 -13.37 0.81
N LYS A 30 16.36 -13.98 1.07
CA LYS A 30 17.59 -13.26 1.48
C LYS A 30 18.05 -12.26 0.42
N GLN A 31 17.95 -12.61 -0.87
CA GLN A 31 18.35 -11.72 -1.96
C GLN A 31 17.39 -10.53 -2.08
N VAL A 32 16.09 -10.77 -1.88
CA VAL A 32 15.07 -9.71 -1.85
C VAL A 32 15.31 -8.76 -0.67
N PHE A 33 15.55 -9.29 0.53
CA PHE A 33 15.91 -8.48 1.69
C PHE A 33 17.16 -7.64 1.47
N ASP A 34 18.23 -8.26 0.95
CA ASP A 34 19.46 -7.56 0.63
C ASP A 34 19.25 -6.47 -0.43
N TYR A 35 18.43 -6.74 -1.44
CA TYR A 35 18.10 -5.81 -2.52
C TYR A 35 17.42 -4.54 -2.01
N PHE A 36 16.49 -4.66 -1.07
CA PHE A 36 15.82 -3.52 -0.43
C PHE A 36 16.67 -2.85 0.65
N SER A 37 17.50 -3.61 1.37
CA SER A 37 18.35 -3.06 2.43
C SER A 37 19.53 -2.26 1.89
N LYS A 38 20.07 -2.64 0.73
CA LYS A 38 21.27 -2.02 0.14
C LYS A 38 20.95 -0.83 -0.76
N ASN A 39 19.71 -0.71 -1.25
CA ASN A 39 19.33 0.31 -2.22
C ASN A 39 18.18 1.17 -1.70
N PRO A 40 18.45 2.38 -1.19
CA PRO A 40 17.40 3.29 -0.72
C PRO A 40 16.33 3.62 -1.78
N HIS A 41 16.70 3.66 -3.05
CA HIS A 41 15.78 3.91 -4.16
C HIS A 41 14.78 2.77 -4.38
N THR A 42 15.11 1.52 -4.04
CA THR A 42 14.16 0.40 -4.20
C THR A 42 13.09 0.42 -3.12
N LEU A 43 13.42 0.98 -1.94
CA LEU A 43 12.44 1.25 -0.88
C LEU A 43 11.41 2.30 -1.29
N GLU A 44 11.77 3.27 -2.14
CA GLU A 44 10.81 4.26 -2.66
C GLU A 44 9.69 3.59 -3.47
N GLY A 45 10.02 2.53 -4.22
CA GLY A 45 9.05 1.71 -4.95
C GLY A 45 8.03 1.01 -4.05
N LEU A 46 8.42 0.63 -2.83
CA LEU A 46 7.49 0.10 -1.81
C LEU A 46 6.76 1.21 -1.06
N ARG A 47 7.38 2.40 -0.94
CA ARG A 47 6.82 3.53 -0.21
C ARG A 47 5.63 4.15 -0.91
N ALA A 48 5.68 4.29 -2.25
CA ALA A 48 4.64 4.97 -3.00
C ALA A 48 3.26 4.28 -2.88
N PRO A 49 3.12 2.95 -3.06
CA PRO A 49 1.85 2.27 -2.87
C PRO A 49 1.31 2.39 -1.44
N ILE A 50 2.16 2.23 -0.42
CA ILE A 50 1.75 2.38 0.99
C ILE A 50 1.25 3.80 1.26
N PHE A 51 1.91 4.80 0.68
CA PHE A 51 1.49 6.19 0.82
C PHE A 51 0.15 6.44 0.15
N GLU A 52 -0.07 5.89 -1.05
CA GLU A 52 -1.33 5.98 -1.77
C GLU A 52 -2.48 5.37 -0.96
N ASP A 53 -2.33 4.15 -0.46
CA ASP A 53 -3.33 3.48 0.37
C ASP A 53 -3.71 4.35 1.58
N LYS A 54 -2.71 4.88 2.30
CA LYS A 54 -2.95 5.76 3.46
C LYS A 54 -3.66 7.06 3.10
N VAL A 55 -3.38 7.61 1.90
CA VAL A 55 -4.07 8.81 1.42
C VAL A 55 -5.52 8.50 1.08
N VAL A 56 -5.78 7.34 0.45
CA VAL A 56 -7.13 6.88 0.14
C VAL A 56 -7.92 6.65 1.43
N ASP A 57 -7.36 5.92 2.39
CA ASP A 57 -7.97 5.68 3.70
C ASP A 57 -8.32 6.99 4.40
N PHE A 58 -7.38 7.95 4.41
CA PHE A 58 -7.62 9.26 5.00
C PHE A 58 -8.76 10.04 4.30
N ILE A 59 -8.87 9.93 2.97
CA ILE A 59 -9.97 10.55 2.23
C ILE A 59 -11.29 9.88 2.59
N LEU A 60 -11.32 8.55 2.66
CA LEU A 60 -12.51 7.77 3.01
C LEU A 60 -13.00 8.07 4.43
N GLU A 61 -12.10 8.24 5.40
CA GLU A 61 -12.44 8.61 6.77
C GLU A 61 -13.14 9.98 6.87
N MET A 62 -12.86 10.89 5.95
CA MET A 62 -13.49 12.22 5.89
C MET A 62 -14.73 12.25 4.99
N ALA A 63 -14.95 11.22 4.17
CA ALA A 63 -16.02 11.19 3.20
C ALA A 63 -17.34 10.79 3.87
N GLU A 64 -18.44 11.38 3.40
CA GLU A 64 -19.78 10.87 3.69
C GLU A 64 -20.01 9.62 2.84
N VAL A 65 -20.14 8.47 3.50
CA VAL A 65 -20.34 7.17 2.83
C VAL A 65 -21.81 6.78 2.92
N THR A 66 -22.43 6.53 1.76
CA THR A 66 -23.80 6.01 1.66
C THR A 66 -23.79 4.59 1.12
N GLU A 67 -24.59 3.72 1.71
CA GLU A 67 -24.74 2.34 1.25
C GLU A 67 -25.92 2.22 0.28
N VAL A 68 -25.71 1.50 -0.83
CA VAL A 68 -26.77 1.18 -1.80
C VAL A 68 -26.79 -0.33 -1.98
N THR A 69 -27.94 -0.95 -1.74
CA THR A 69 -28.15 -2.37 -2.03
C THR A 69 -28.41 -2.56 -3.51
N VAL A 70 -27.61 -3.42 -4.15
CA VAL A 70 -27.72 -3.78 -5.57
C VAL A 70 -27.78 -5.30 -5.73
N THR A 71 -28.36 -5.78 -6.82
CA THR A 71 -28.30 -7.21 -7.19
C THR A 71 -26.96 -7.56 -7.85
N PRO A 72 -26.57 -8.86 -7.91
CA PRO A 72 -25.37 -9.27 -8.64
C PRO A 72 -25.40 -8.87 -10.11
N GLU A 73 -26.56 -8.93 -10.76
CA GLU A 73 -26.74 -8.54 -12.15
C GLU A 73 -26.51 -7.02 -12.34
N GLU A 74 -26.99 -6.20 -11.41
CA GLU A 74 -26.78 -4.74 -11.40
C GLU A 74 -25.32 -4.38 -11.14
N LEU A 75 -24.63 -5.10 -10.24
CA LEU A 75 -23.21 -4.88 -9.94
C LEU A 75 -22.30 -5.18 -11.14
N MET A 76 -22.69 -6.14 -11.98
CA MET A 76 -21.94 -6.55 -13.17
C MET A 76 -22.36 -5.80 -14.45
N ALA A 77 -23.36 -4.92 -14.38
CA ALA A 77 -23.76 -4.11 -15.51
C ALA A 77 -22.70 -3.02 -15.78
N GLU A 78 -22.18 -2.96 -17.02
CA GLU A 78 -21.26 -1.89 -17.49
C GLU A 78 -21.97 -0.53 -17.64
#